data_AF-A0A935Y6M4-F1
#
_entry.id   AF-A0A935Y6M4-F1
#
_cell.length_a   1.000
_cell.length_b   1.000
_cell.length_c   1.000
_cell.angle_alpha   90.00
_cell.angle_beta   90.00
_cell.angle_gamma   90.00
#
_symmetry.space_group_name_H-M   'P 1'
#
loop_
_entity.id
_entity.type
_entity.pdbx_description
1 polymer ?
#
loop_
_entity_poly.entity_id
_entity_poly.type
_entity_poly.pdbx_seq_one_letter_code
_entity_poly.pdbx_strand_id
1 'polypeptide(L)'
;MTFKEILESKPNGFYENVENVIVNSFQRYSNDEKKYIAYPDLELFCTECNGQRNFVREMYPYTIGDPEIEIDYPYAYLLDYLCSNCKSELKYFALKIDQIGETENADVLKFGEYPSRINNLPTKLISIFGSEKDLLIKGKNCENQGFGIGAMTYYRRIVENQKIKLLDFIIKTLEKIGGYDQVIVTAEQAKRNSIYKVNRINKRHLTTGIIC
;
A
#
# COMPACT_ATOMS: atom_id res chain seq x y z
N MET A 1 -14.57 -1.98 -14.51
CA MET A 1 -13.43 -1.32 -13.80
C MET A 1 -12.37 -1.02 -14.85
N THR A 2 -11.75 0.15 -14.81
CA THR A 2 -10.79 0.53 -15.85
C THR A 2 -9.39 0.00 -15.55
N PHE A 3 -8.59 -0.20 -16.61
CA PHE A 3 -7.21 -0.65 -16.43
C PHE A 3 -6.36 0.35 -15.63
N LYS A 4 -6.60 1.64 -15.86
CA LYS A 4 -6.01 2.75 -15.08
C LYS A 4 -6.28 2.61 -13.58
N GLU A 5 -7.53 2.38 -13.19
CA GLU A 5 -7.90 2.23 -11.78
C GLU A 5 -7.16 1.09 -11.08
N ILE A 6 -6.90 -0.03 -11.77
CA ILE A 6 -6.12 -1.14 -11.20
C ILE A 6 -4.67 -0.76 -10.94
N LEU A 7 -4.05 -0.07 -11.90
CA LEU A 7 -2.66 0.34 -11.78
C LEU A 7 -2.51 1.37 -10.67
N GLU A 8 -3.37 2.39 -10.64
CA GLU A 8 -3.28 3.50 -9.70
C GLU A 8 -3.75 3.17 -8.30
N SER A 9 -4.86 2.41 -8.17
CA SER A 9 -5.66 2.39 -6.94
C SER A 9 -5.69 1.04 -6.24
N LYS A 10 -5.63 -0.08 -6.97
CA LYS A 10 -5.85 -1.40 -6.39
C LYS A 10 -4.62 -1.97 -5.67
N PRO A 11 -4.80 -2.73 -4.58
CA PRO A 11 -3.72 -3.50 -3.97
C PRO A 11 -3.30 -4.68 -4.87
N ASN A 12 -2.14 -5.27 -4.58
CA ASN A 12 -1.67 -6.45 -5.28
C ASN A 12 -2.39 -7.71 -4.75
N GLY A 13 -2.50 -8.76 -5.56
CA GLY A 13 -2.91 -10.11 -5.15
C GLY A 13 -4.36 -10.49 -5.42
N PHE A 14 -5.14 -9.64 -6.09
CA PHE A 14 -6.54 -9.90 -6.42
C PHE A 14 -6.74 -9.91 -7.94
N TYR A 15 -7.56 -10.85 -8.41
CA TYR A 15 -8.10 -10.82 -9.76
C TYR A 15 -9.25 -9.82 -9.81
N GLU A 16 -9.27 -9.01 -10.86
CA GLU A 16 -10.31 -8.06 -11.15
C GLU A 16 -10.70 -8.18 -12.61
N ASN A 17 -11.99 -8.02 -12.92
CA ASN A 17 -12.47 -7.97 -14.28
C ASN A 17 -12.32 -6.53 -14.82
N VAL A 18 -11.59 -6.38 -15.91
CA VAL A 18 -11.09 -5.07 -16.35
C VAL A 18 -11.46 -4.82 -17.79
N GLU A 19 -11.93 -3.61 -18.04
CA GLU A 19 -12.29 -3.14 -19.38
C GLU A 19 -11.09 -2.50 -20.09
N ASN A 20 -11.04 -2.68 -21.41
CA ASN A 20 -10.09 -2.03 -22.32
C ASN A 20 -8.61 -2.31 -21.94
N VAL A 21 -8.31 -3.54 -21.54
CA VAL A 21 -6.93 -3.98 -21.25
C VAL A 21 -6.18 -4.25 -22.55
N ILE A 22 -6.91 -4.69 -23.57
CA ILE A 22 -6.36 -5.09 -24.86
C ILE A 22 -6.76 -4.07 -25.92
N VAL A 23 -5.80 -3.63 -26.72
CA VAL A 23 -5.99 -2.73 -27.85
C VAL A 23 -5.53 -3.40 -29.14
N ASN A 24 -6.31 -3.21 -30.20
CA ASN A 24 -5.97 -3.75 -31.52
C ASN A 24 -5.15 -2.71 -32.30
N SER A 25 -4.05 -3.15 -32.91
CA SER A 25 -3.31 -2.31 -33.85
C SER A 25 -3.36 -2.93 -35.25
N PHE A 26 -3.81 -2.13 -36.21
CA PHE A 26 -3.70 -2.48 -37.62
C PHE A 26 -2.30 -2.12 -38.13
N GLN A 27 -1.50 -3.13 -38.49
CA GLN A 27 -0.31 -2.87 -39.27
C GLN A 27 -0.70 -2.57 -40.71
N ARG A 28 -0.25 -1.44 -41.25
CA ARG A 28 -0.58 -0.99 -42.63
C ARG A 28 -0.15 -1.96 -43.75
N TYR A 29 0.63 -2.99 -43.43
CA TYR A 29 1.26 -3.90 -44.39
C TYR A 29 0.96 -5.40 -44.19
N SER A 30 0.21 -5.77 -43.14
CA SER A 30 -0.30 -7.14 -42.93
C SER A 30 -1.78 -7.10 -42.58
N ASN A 31 -2.58 -8.00 -43.17
CA ASN A 31 -3.99 -8.15 -42.80
C ASN A 31 -4.20 -8.80 -41.42
N ASP A 32 -3.12 -9.11 -40.71
CA ASP A 32 -3.18 -9.70 -39.38
C ASP A 32 -3.41 -8.62 -38.32
N GLU A 33 -4.53 -8.75 -37.60
CA GLU A 33 -4.87 -7.94 -36.44
C GLU A 33 -4.02 -8.40 -35.25
N LYS A 34 -3.15 -7.51 -34.76
CA LYS A 34 -2.33 -7.76 -33.57
C LYS A 34 -2.94 -7.12 -32.34
N LYS A 35 -2.96 -7.86 -31.24
CA LYS A 35 -3.46 -7.43 -29.94
C LYS A 35 -2.30 -7.02 -29.02
N TYR A 36 -2.46 -5.88 -28.36
CA TYR A 36 -1.47 -5.31 -27.45
C TYR A 36 -2.11 -4.95 -26.12
N ILE A 37 -1.28 -4.81 -25.08
CA ILE A 37 -1.74 -4.31 -23.79
C ILE A 37 -1.87 -2.78 -23.86
N ALA A 38 -2.98 -2.25 -23.36
CA ALA A 38 -3.18 -0.82 -23.20
C ALA A 38 -2.17 -0.21 -22.21
N TYR A 39 -1.66 0.99 -22.49
CA TYR A 39 -0.80 1.74 -21.57
C TYR A 39 -1.46 3.07 -21.21
N PRO A 40 -2.43 3.09 -20.27
CA PRO A 40 -3.08 4.34 -19.88
C PRO A 40 -2.13 5.25 -19.12
N ASP A 41 -2.22 6.56 -19.36
CA ASP A 41 -1.51 7.55 -18.55
C ASP A 41 -1.99 7.50 -17.08
N LEU A 42 -1.04 7.41 -16.17
CA LEU A 42 -1.29 7.26 -14.73
C LEU A 42 -1.03 8.56 -13.98
N GLU A 43 -1.82 8.87 -12.98
CA GLU A 43 -1.60 9.93 -12.00
C GLU A 43 -1.10 9.31 -10.69
N LEU A 44 0.22 9.39 -10.48
CA LEU A 44 0.89 8.81 -9.32
C LEU A 44 1.72 9.85 -8.60
N PHE A 45 1.99 9.60 -7.32
CA PHE A 45 2.92 10.44 -6.58
C PHE A 45 4.36 10.15 -7.00
N CYS A 46 5.06 11.18 -7.43
CA CYS A 46 6.49 11.16 -7.69
C CYS A 46 7.23 11.69 -6.46
N THR A 47 8.14 10.88 -5.92
CA THR A 47 9.04 11.23 -4.81
C THR A 47 10.04 12.32 -5.18
N GLU A 48 10.61 12.29 -6.39
CA GLU A 48 11.57 13.30 -6.86
C GLU A 48 10.92 14.67 -7.06
N CYS A 49 9.68 14.70 -7.56
CA CYS A 49 8.89 15.92 -7.72
C CYS A 49 8.13 16.33 -6.45
N ASN A 50 8.09 15.45 -5.45
CA ASN A 50 7.29 15.58 -4.23
C ASN A 50 5.81 15.96 -4.49
N GLY A 51 5.13 15.23 -5.38
CA GLY A 51 3.74 15.53 -5.72
C GLY A 51 3.11 14.57 -6.71
N GLN A 52 1.79 14.70 -6.92
CA GLN A 52 1.05 13.97 -7.96
C GLN A 52 1.53 14.42 -9.35
N ARG A 53 1.89 13.47 -10.20
CA ARG A 53 2.40 13.69 -11.55
C ARG A 53 1.85 12.64 -12.50
N ASN A 54 1.85 12.99 -13.77
CA ASN A 54 1.55 12.02 -14.82
C ASN A 54 2.76 11.11 -15.02
N PHE A 55 2.51 9.82 -15.00
CA PHE A 55 3.43 8.75 -15.33
C PHE A 55 2.97 8.18 -16.67
N VAL A 56 3.84 8.25 -17.65
CA VAL A 56 3.56 7.86 -19.03
C VAL A 56 4.55 6.79 -19.45
N ARG A 57 4.15 5.95 -20.40
CA ARG A 57 5.10 5.04 -21.04
C ARG A 57 6.12 5.87 -21.81
N GLU A 58 7.41 5.76 -21.47
CA GLU A 58 8.43 6.39 -22.29
C GLU A 58 8.83 5.43 -23.42
N MET A 59 8.35 5.73 -24.63
CA MET A 59 8.67 4.99 -25.84
C MET A 59 10.10 5.34 -26.29
N TYR A 60 11.13 4.81 -25.62
CA TYR A 60 12.50 4.77 -26.17
C TYR A 60 12.81 3.35 -26.69
N PRO A 61 13.59 3.23 -27.78
CA PRO A 61 13.66 2.04 -28.58
C PRO A 61 14.54 1.01 -27.87
N TYR A 62 14.19 -0.29 -27.98
CA TYR A 62 15.02 -1.44 -27.61
C TYR A 62 14.93 -2.05 -26.19
N THR A 63 13.81 -1.94 -25.50
CA THR A 63 13.40 -3.04 -24.60
C THR A 63 12.21 -3.74 -25.19
N ILE A 64 12.50 -4.87 -25.86
CA ILE A 64 11.59 -5.97 -26.20
C ILE A 64 10.27 -5.49 -26.79
N GLY A 65 10.13 -5.58 -28.12
CA GLY A 65 8.96 -5.12 -28.87
C GLY A 65 7.66 -5.37 -28.13
N ASP A 66 6.76 -4.38 -28.16
CA ASP A 66 5.44 -4.40 -27.51
C ASP A 66 4.96 -5.84 -27.43
N PRO A 67 4.81 -6.44 -26.23
CA PRO A 67 4.55 -7.86 -26.14
C PRO A 67 3.23 -8.10 -26.86
N GLU A 68 3.35 -8.70 -28.04
CA GLU A 68 2.23 -9.25 -28.76
C GLU A 68 1.60 -10.23 -27.80
N ILE A 69 0.33 -10.00 -27.47
CA ILE A 69 -0.38 -10.88 -26.56
C ILE A 69 -0.58 -12.19 -27.32
N GLU A 70 0.23 -13.19 -27.00
CA GLU A 70 -0.08 -14.57 -27.37
C GLU A 70 -1.20 -15.05 -26.43
N ILE A 71 -2.40 -15.12 -26.99
CA ILE A 71 -3.67 -15.31 -26.27
C ILE A 71 -3.78 -16.71 -25.61
N ASP A 72 -2.94 -17.67 -26.02
CA ASP A 72 -3.05 -19.07 -25.62
C ASP A 72 -2.34 -19.43 -24.29
N TYR A 73 -1.57 -18.53 -23.70
CA TYR A 73 -0.87 -18.81 -22.43
C TYR A 73 -0.96 -17.66 -21.42
N PRO A 74 -1.10 -17.98 -20.11
CA PRO A 74 -1.06 -16.97 -19.05
C PRO A 74 0.34 -16.37 -18.95
N TYR A 75 0.56 -15.25 -19.63
CA TYR A 75 1.81 -14.51 -19.55
C TYR A 75 1.80 -13.53 -18.38
N ALA A 76 2.98 -13.41 -17.76
CA ALA A 76 3.27 -12.33 -16.83
C ALA A 76 3.82 -11.15 -17.64
N TYR A 77 3.21 -10.00 -17.47
CA TYR A 77 3.57 -8.75 -18.13
C TYR A 77 4.18 -7.79 -17.11
N LEU A 78 5.27 -7.14 -17.50
CA LEU A 78 5.89 -6.07 -16.75
C LEU A 78 5.65 -4.76 -17.51
N LEU A 79 4.85 -3.88 -16.92
CA LEU A 79 4.63 -2.53 -17.46
C LEU A 79 5.54 -1.55 -16.73
N ASP A 80 6.17 -0.64 -17.47
CA ASP A 80 6.99 0.43 -16.93
C ASP A 80 6.45 1.81 -17.32
N TYR A 81 6.56 2.74 -16.38
CA TYR A 81 6.12 4.12 -16.53
C TYR A 81 7.18 5.06 -15.98
N LEU A 82 7.37 6.19 -16.65
CA LEU A 82 8.28 7.24 -16.24
C LEU A 82 7.50 8.50 -15.87
N CYS A 83 7.90 9.14 -14.78
CA CYS A 83 7.36 10.46 -14.43
C CYS A 83 7.61 11.44 -15.59
N SER A 84 6.54 11.95 -16.18
CA SER A 84 6.59 12.90 -17.31
C SER A 84 7.30 14.21 -16.98
N ASN A 85 7.38 14.57 -15.70
CA ASN A 85 7.95 15.83 -15.24
C ASN A 85 9.46 15.75 -14.97
N CYS A 86 9.91 14.87 -14.07
CA CYS A 86 11.33 14.79 -13.71
C CYS A 86 12.14 13.84 -14.60
N LYS A 87 11.49 12.92 -15.32
CA LYS A 87 12.15 11.93 -16.18
C LYS A 87 13.17 11.03 -15.46
N SER A 88 13.11 10.95 -14.14
CA SER A 88 14.04 10.18 -13.31
C SER A 88 13.38 9.04 -12.53
N GLU A 89 12.12 9.20 -12.14
CA GLU A 89 11.41 8.20 -11.33
C GLU A 89 10.62 7.22 -12.20
N LEU A 90 10.93 5.93 -12.04
CA LEU A 90 10.29 4.82 -12.73
C LEU A 90 9.29 4.11 -11.82
N LYS A 91 8.21 3.63 -12.45
CA LYS A 91 7.20 2.80 -11.83
C LYS A 91 6.99 1.54 -12.65
N TYR A 92 7.07 0.40 -12.01
CA TYR A 92 6.87 -0.91 -12.62
C TYR A 92 5.66 -1.60 -12.02
N PHE A 93 4.89 -2.26 -12.86
CA PHE A 93 3.75 -3.10 -12.48
C PHE A 93 3.90 -4.48 -13.07
N ALA A 94 3.81 -5.51 -12.22
CA ALA A 94 3.82 -6.90 -12.64
C ALA A 94 2.38 -7.45 -12.63
N LEU A 95 1.91 -7.88 -13.80
CA LEU A 95 0.53 -8.28 -14.07
C LEU A 95 0.48 -9.68 -14.64
N LYS A 96 -0.56 -10.43 -14.31
CA LYS A 96 -1.02 -11.59 -15.08
C LYS A 96 -2.34 -11.20 -15.70
N ILE A 97 -2.48 -11.44 -17.01
CA ILE A 97 -3.68 -11.06 -17.77
C ILE A 97 -4.22 -12.34 -18.39
N ASP A 98 -5.42 -12.73 -17.99
CA ASP A 98 -6.17 -13.85 -18.55
C ASP A 98 -7.29 -13.25 -19.42
N GLN A 99 -7.19 -13.36 -20.75
CA GLN A 99 -8.20 -12.80 -21.65
C GLN A 99 -9.53 -13.54 -21.50
N ILE A 100 -10.64 -12.80 -21.46
CA ILE A 100 -11.98 -13.37 -21.46
C ILE A 100 -12.59 -13.26 -22.86
N GLY A 101 -12.49 -14.35 -23.62
CA GLY A 101 -13.10 -14.48 -24.94
C GLY A 101 -12.55 -13.49 -25.98
N GLU A 102 -13.39 -13.06 -26.92
CA GLU A 102 -13.00 -12.14 -28.01
C GLU A 102 -13.06 -10.66 -27.62
N THR A 103 -13.35 -10.35 -26.36
CA THR A 103 -13.52 -8.96 -25.90
C THR A 103 -12.19 -8.26 -25.60
N GLU A 104 -12.22 -6.93 -25.52
CA GLU A 104 -11.13 -6.08 -25.00
C GLU A 104 -10.98 -6.18 -23.47
N ASN A 105 -11.83 -6.97 -22.82
CA ASN A 105 -11.85 -7.17 -21.38
C ASN A 105 -10.98 -8.38 -21.00
N ALA A 106 -10.38 -8.31 -19.80
CA ALA A 106 -9.57 -9.38 -19.26
C ALA A 106 -9.69 -9.47 -17.74
N ASP A 107 -9.46 -10.67 -17.21
CA ASP A 107 -9.20 -10.85 -15.78
C ASP A 107 -7.73 -10.52 -15.52
N VAL A 108 -7.49 -9.49 -14.72
CA VAL A 108 -6.14 -9.01 -14.43
C VAL A 108 -5.82 -9.24 -12.97
N LEU A 109 -4.70 -9.91 -12.73
CA LEU A 109 -4.06 -10.00 -11.42
C LEU A 109 -2.83 -9.09 -11.41
N LYS A 110 -2.92 -7.99 -10.68
CA LYS A 110 -1.72 -7.22 -10.31
C LYS A 110 -1.03 -7.92 -9.15
N PHE A 111 0.18 -8.43 -9.33
CA PHE A 111 0.90 -9.16 -8.27
C PHE A 111 2.19 -8.46 -7.81
N GLY A 112 2.63 -7.40 -8.50
CA GLY A 112 3.81 -6.64 -8.10
C GLY A 112 3.77 -5.17 -8.49
N GLU A 113 4.45 -4.34 -7.69
CA GLU A 113 4.62 -2.91 -7.95
C GLU A 113 6.00 -2.46 -7.40
N TYR A 114 6.82 -1.78 -8.22
CA TYR A 114 8.12 -1.22 -7.82
C TYR A 114 8.29 0.23 -8.28
N PRO A 115 8.78 1.17 -7.44
CA PRO A 115 8.91 1.02 -6.00
C PRO A 115 7.56 0.65 -5.40
N SER A 116 7.58 -0.17 -4.33
CA SER A 116 6.33 -0.55 -3.66
C SER A 116 5.55 0.68 -3.31
N ARG A 117 4.23 0.58 -3.41
CA ARG A 117 3.32 1.67 -3.07
C ARG A 117 3.58 2.14 -1.65
N ILE A 118 4.35 3.20 -1.51
CA ILE A 118 4.52 3.89 -0.24
C ILE A 118 3.20 4.62 -0.06
N ASN A 119 2.38 4.15 0.88
CA ASN A 119 1.22 4.92 1.25
C ASN A 119 1.72 6.26 1.77
N ASN A 120 1.48 7.32 1.00
CA ASN A 120 1.60 8.69 1.45
C ASN A 120 0.55 8.90 2.54
N LEU A 121 0.88 8.43 3.73
CA LEU A 121 0.09 8.74 4.91
C LEU A 121 0.07 10.26 5.02
N PRO A 122 -1.11 10.88 5.18
CA PRO A 122 -1.20 12.33 5.30
C PRO A 122 -0.20 12.82 6.34
N THR A 123 0.54 13.90 6.06
CA THR A 123 1.59 14.40 6.97
C THR A 123 1.02 14.67 8.37
N LYS A 124 -0.24 15.11 8.45
CA LYS A 124 -1.00 15.25 9.69
C LYS A 124 -1.13 13.93 10.45
N LEU A 125 -1.43 12.83 9.76
CA LEU A 125 -1.49 11.50 10.36
C LEU A 125 -0.12 11.08 10.88
N ILE A 126 0.94 11.21 10.08
CA ILE A 126 2.32 10.90 10.50
C ILE A 126 2.70 11.70 11.75
N SER A 127 2.34 13.00 11.78
CA SER A 127 2.64 13.88 12.91
C SER A 127 1.97 13.45 14.23
N ILE A 128 0.76 12.89 14.15
CA ILE A 128 0.02 12.40 15.34
C ILE A 128 0.73 11.21 15.97
N PHE A 129 1.28 10.30 15.15
CA PHE A 129 1.92 9.08 15.63
C PHE A 129 3.39 9.28 16.02
N GLY A 130 4.04 10.37 15.59
CA GLY A 130 5.35 10.80 16.08
C GLY A 130 6.41 9.69 16.01
N SER A 131 6.87 9.20 17.17
CA SER A 131 7.86 8.12 17.28
C SER A 131 7.42 6.79 16.67
N GLU A 132 6.10 6.55 16.56
CA GLU A 132 5.53 5.29 16.07
C GLU A 132 5.27 5.28 14.56
N LYS A 133 5.70 6.33 13.83
CA LYS A 133 5.46 6.48 12.38
C LYS A 133 5.90 5.25 11.59
N ASP A 134 7.03 4.64 11.95
CA ASP A 134 7.59 3.52 11.20
C ASP A 134 6.75 2.24 11.37
N LEU A 135 6.14 2.05 12.56
CA LEU A 135 5.20 0.96 12.78
C LEU A 135 3.91 1.18 11.99
N LEU A 136 3.44 2.43 11.89
CA LEU A 136 2.25 2.76 11.11
C LEU A 136 2.47 2.48 9.63
N ILE A 137 3.62 2.89 9.07
CA ILE A 137 3.99 2.62 7.68
C ILE A 137 4.08 1.11 7.43
N LYS A 138 4.74 0.36 8.31
CA LYS A 138 4.85 -1.11 8.19
C LYS A 138 3.49 -1.80 8.24
N GLY A 139 2.64 -1.41 9.20
CA GLY A 139 1.28 -1.95 9.32
C GLY A 139 0.47 -1.70 8.05
N LYS A 140 0.54 -0.47 7.52
CA LYS A 140 -0.20 -0.11 6.32
C LYS A 140 0.32 -0.81 5.07
N ASN A 141 1.62 -1.00 4.94
CA ASN A 141 2.21 -1.79 3.85
C ASN A 141 1.76 -3.25 3.91
N CYS A 142 1.76 -3.87 5.10
CA CYS A 142 1.24 -5.22 5.28
C CYS A 142 -0.25 -5.33 4.91
N GLU A 143 -1.06 -4.34 5.29
CA GLU A 143 -2.48 -4.28 4.93
C GLU A 143 -2.67 -4.22 3.41
N ASN A 144 -1.94 -3.33 2.74
CA ASN A 144 -1.97 -3.18 1.28
C ASN A 144 -1.53 -4.45 0.53
N GLN A 145 -0.67 -5.28 1.14
CA GLN A 145 -0.18 -6.53 0.56
C GLN A 145 -1.05 -7.74 0.93
N GLY A 146 -2.19 -7.54 1.60
CA GLY A 146 -3.08 -8.63 2.03
C GLY A 146 -2.61 -9.38 3.29
N PHE A 147 -1.53 -8.95 3.94
CA PHE A 147 -1.02 -9.53 5.19
C PHE A 147 -1.76 -8.98 6.42
N GLY A 148 -3.09 -9.14 6.47
CA GLY A 148 -3.95 -8.55 7.51
C GLY A 148 -3.52 -8.88 8.95
N ILE A 149 -3.15 -10.14 9.23
CA ILE A 149 -2.64 -10.55 10.56
C ILE A 149 -1.29 -9.89 10.88
N GLY A 150 -0.42 -9.75 9.88
CA GLY A 150 0.85 -9.04 10.00
C GLY A 150 0.64 -7.55 10.29
N ALA A 151 -0.27 -6.90 9.56
CA ALA A 151 -0.67 -5.51 9.77
C ALA A 151 -1.17 -5.28 11.21
N MET A 152 -2.04 -6.17 11.70
CA MET A 152 -2.60 -6.10 13.04
C MET A 152 -1.53 -6.19 14.15
N THR A 153 -0.44 -6.93 13.90
CA THR A 153 0.68 -6.99 14.85
C THR A 153 1.36 -5.63 15.02
N TYR A 154 1.54 -4.88 13.93
CA TYR A 154 2.09 -3.52 13.99
C TYR A 154 1.12 -2.55 14.67
N TYR A 155 -0.16 -2.56 14.30
CA TYR A 155 -1.18 -1.69 14.89
C TYR A 155 -1.35 -1.94 16.38
N ARG A 156 -1.33 -3.20 16.82
CA ARG A 156 -1.35 -3.55 18.23
C ARG A 156 -0.18 -2.91 18.99
N ARG A 157 1.04 -2.96 18.45
CA ARG A 157 2.22 -2.34 19.10
C ARG A 157 2.05 -0.82 19.25
N ILE A 158 1.50 -0.15 18.23
CA ILE A 158 1.21 1.29 18.30
C ILE A 158 0.23 1.57 19.45
N VAL A 159 -0.87 0.82 19.54
CA VAL A 159 -1.86 0.97 20.62
C VAL A 159 -1.22 0.70 21.98
N GLU A 160 -0.43 -0.36 22.11
CA GLU A 160 0.25 -0.71 23.35
C GLU A 160 1.24 0.37 23.81
N ASN A 161 1.96 1.00 22.87
CA ASN A 161 2.90 2.10 23.14
C ASN A 161 2.18 3.41 23.50
N GLN A 162 1.02 3.68 22.89
CA GLN A 162 0.26 4.92 23.10
C GLN A 162 -0.83 4.80 24.18
N LYS A 163 -1.09 3.59 24.72
CA LYS A 163 -2.23 3.34 25.63
C LYS A 163 -2.34 4.29 26.81
N ILE A 164 -1.21 4.70 27.40
CA ILE A 164 -1.22 5.61 28.56
C ILE A 164 -1.71 6.99 28.13
N LYS A 165 -1.18 7.52 27.02
CA LYS A 165 -1.60 8.81 26.45
C LYS A 165 -3.06 8.79 26.01
N LEU A 166 -3.52 7.68 25.45
CA LEU A 166 -4.93 7.49 25.07
C LEU A 166 -5.85 7.52 26.31
N LEU A 167 -5.49 6.80 27.37
CA LEU A 167 -6.24 6.83 28.64
C LEU A 167 -6.25 8.23 29.25
N ASP A 168 -5.12 8.94 29.24
CA ASP A 168 -5.04 10.33 29.74
C ASP A 168 -5.98 11.28 28.98
N PHE A 169 -6.05 11.12 27.65
CA PHE A 169 -6.94 11.95 26.83
C PHE A 169 -8.42 11.65 27.11
N ILE A 170 -8.76 10.37 27.29
CA ILE A 170 -10.12 9.94 27.65
C ILE A 170 -10.51 10.52 29.00
N ILE A 171 -9.68 10.37 30.04
CA ILE A 171 -9.94 10.88 31.38
C ILE A 171 -10.17 12.40 31.35
N LYS A 172 -9.25 13.16 30.73
CA LYS A 172 -9.38 14.62 30.58
C LYS A 172 -10.64 15.06 29.85
N THR A 173 -11.13 14.26 28.91
CA THR A 173 -12.36 14.57 28.16
C THR A 173 -13.59 14.29 29.01
N LEU A 174 -13.61 13.15 29.71
CA LEU A 174 -14.72 12.77 30.59
C LEU A 174 -14.86 13.72 31.79
N GLU A 175 -13.75 14.18 32.37
CA GLU A 175 -13.74 15.19 33.43
C GLU A 175 -14.39 16.51 33.00
N LYS A 176 -14.26 16.89 31.73
CA LYS A 176 -14.88 18.12 31.19
C LYS A 176 -16.36 17.98 30.92
N ILE A 177 -16.81 16.80 30.49
CA ILE A 177 -18.22 16.53 30.16
C ILE A 177 -19.03 16.27 31.43
N GLY A 178 -18.42 15.66 32.46
CA GLY A 178 -19.08 15.27 33.71
C GLY A 178 -20.00 14.05 33.56
N GLY A 179 -20.39 13.44 34.67
CA GLY A 179 -21.34 12.31 34.70
C GLY A 179 -20.76 10.92 34.42
N TYR A 180 -19.43 10.77 34.39
CA TYR A 180 -18.75 9.52 34.04
C TYR A 180 -17.75 9.04 35.12
N ASP A 181 -18.01 9.34 36.39
CA ASP A 181 -17.07 9.08 37.50
C ASP A 181 -16.59 7.62 37.57
N GLN A 182 -17.49 6.65 37.36
CA GLN A 182 -17.15 5.23 37.36
C GLN A 182 -16.19 4.85 36.21
N VAL A 183 -16.37 5.46 35.04
CA VAL A 183 -15.52 5.22 33.86
C VAL A 183 -14.14 5.84 34.08
N ILE A 184 -14.08 7.05 34.66
CA ILE A 184 -12.82 7.72 35.02
C ILE A 184 -12.02 6.87 36.02
N VAL A 185 -12.66 6.36 37.07
CA VAL A 185 -12.00 5.48 38.05
C VAL A 185 -11.43 4.22 37.39
N THR A 186 -12.18 3.60 36.47
CA THR A 186 -11.75 2.41 35.75
C THR A 186 -10.56 2.71 34.83
N ALA A 187 -10.57 3.84 34.13
CA ALA A 187 -9.47 4.27 33.27
C ALA A 187 -8.18 4.56 34.07
N GLU A 188 -8.30 5.20 35.24
CA GLU A 188 -7.18 5.45 36.16
C GLU A 188 -6.57 4.15 36.71
N GLN A 189 -7.42 3.16 37.05
CA GLN A 189 -6.96 1.84 37.47
C GLN A 189 -6.21 1.12 36.31
N ALA A 190 -6.74 1.16 35.10
CA ALA A 190 -6.11 0.56 33.92
C ALA A 190 -4.74 1.19 33.61
N LYS A 191 -4.61 2.50 33.78
CA LYS A 191 -3.35 3.24 33.64
C LYS A 191 -2.32 2.79 34.68
N ARG A 192 -2.69 2.74 35.96
CA ARG A 192 -1.82 2.23 37.04
C ARG A 192 -1.32 0.82 36.73
N ASN A 193 -2.22 -0.10 36.42
CA ASN A 193 -1.87 -1.50 36.12
C ASN A 193 -0.91 -1.62 34.92
N SER A 194 -1.06 -0.77 33.91
CA SER A 194 -0.17 -0.72 32.76
C SER A 194 1.25 -0.32 33.11
N ILE A 195 1.44 0.66 34.01
CA ILE A 195 2.75 1.11 34.48
C ILE A 195 3.42 0.03 35.33
N TYR A 196 2.68 -0.61 36.24
CA TYR A 196 3.20 -1.69 37.09
C TYR A 196 3.74 -2.87 36.27
N LYS A 197 3.05 -3.23 35.18
CA LYS A 197 3.49 -4.33 34.30
C LYS A 197 4.82 -4.02 33.60
N VAL A 198 5.01 -2.78 33.15
CA VAL A 198 6.27 -2.33 32.53
C VAL A 198 7.43 -2.37 33.54
N ASN A 199 7.21 -1.86 34.75
CA ASN A 199 8.23 -1.85 35.80
C ASN A 199 8.64 -3.27 36.26
N ARG A 200 7.71 -4.24 36.24
CA ARG A 200 8.01 -5.64 36.57
C ARG A 200 8.85 -6.33 35.49
N ILE A 201 8.67 -5.99 34.21
CA ILE A 201 9.49 -6.51 33.11
C ILE A 201 10.92 -5.96 33.20
N ASN A 202 11.07 -4.65 33.43
CA ASN A 202 12.39 -4.02 33.57
C ASN A 202 13.18 -4.54 34.79
N LYS A 203 12.51 -4.81 35.92
CA LYS A 203 13.16 -5.41 37.09
C LYS A 203 13.68 -6.83 36.83
N ARG A 204 13.02 -7.63 35.99
CA ARG A 204 13.47 -8.99 35.65
C ARG A 204 14.75 -8.99 34.82
N HIS A 205 14.91 -8.04 33.90
CA HIS A 205 16.14 -7.90 33.11
C HIS A 205 17.34 -7.43 33.93
N LEU A 206 17.12 -6.67 35.01
CA LEU A 206 18.19 -6.25 35.93
C LEU A 206 18.63 -7.38 36.90
N THR A 207 17.76 -8.36 37.18
CA THR A 207 18.08 -9.48 38.07
C THR A 207 18.70 -10.70 37.38
N THR A 208 18.71 -10.76 36.04
CA THR A 208 19.38 -11.82 35.27
C THR A 208 20.80 -11.45 34.81
N GLY A 209 21.31 -10.29 35.24
CA GLY A 209 22.68 -9.83 34.99
C GLY A 209 23.61 -10.05 36.18
N ILE A 210 23.64 -11.24 36.78
CA ILE A 210 24.72 -11.66 37.68
C ILE A 210 25.01 -13.15 37.42
N ILE A 211 26.31 -13.43 37.21
CA ILE A 211 26.99 -14.73 37.10
C ILE A 211 26.92 -15.43 35.73
N CYS A 212 27.82 -15.04 34.82
CA CYS A 212 28.93 -15.87 34.33
C CYS A 212 29.80 -15.03 33.38
#